data_AF-A0A1C4M5F9-F1
#
_entry.id   AF-A0A1C4M5F9-F1
#
_cell.length_a   1.000
_cell.length_b   1.000
_cell.length_c   1.000
_cell.angle_alpha   90.00
_cell.angle_beta   90.00
_cell.angle_gamma   90.00
#
_symmetry.space_group_name_H-M   'P 1'
#
loop_
_entity.id
_entity.type
_entity.pdbx_description
1 polymer ?
#
loop_
_entity_poly.entity_id
_entity_poly.type
_entity_poly.pdbx_seq_one_letter_code
_entity_poly.pdbx_strand_id
1 'polypeptide(L)'
;MADWVKIAGSLSAISAGSRTTVWGVNAASAIYRYTNYDANPWINIPGALSDIGAAADGTVWGVNSGNQIYRYAGDQGASNPWVGINGSLVRIDAGSRTNVWGV
;
A
#
# COMPACT_ATOMS: atom_id res chain seq x y z
N MET A 1 6.97 -28.50 10.51
CA MET A 1 6.68 -27.12 10.97
C MET A 1 5.94 -26.43 9.84
N ALA A 2 4.93 -25.62 10.15
CA ALA A 2 4.26 -24.82 9.12
C ALA A 2 5.02 -23.49 9.01
N ASP A 3 5.68 -23.28 7.87
CA ASP A 3 6.47 -22.06 7.61
C ASP A 3 5.60 -20.86 7.23
N TRP A 4 4.28 -21.05 7.18
CA TRP A 4 3.30 -20.04 6.82
C TRP A 4 2.22 -19.91 7.89
N VAL A 5 1.97 -18.67 8.31
CA VAL A 5 0.85 -18.31 9.18
C VAL A 5 -0.15 -17.52 8.35
N LYS A 6 -1.40 -18.00 8.31
CA LYS A 6 -2.48 -17.30 7.61
C LYS A 6 -2.95 -16.11 8.45
N ILE A 7 -2.77 -14.90 7.93
CA ILE A 7 -3.32 -13.68 8.51
C ILE A 7 -4.73 -13.47 7.94
N ALA A 8 -5.69 -13.12 8.80
CA ALA A 8 -7.06 -12.85 8.38
C ALA A 8 -7.10 -11.60 7.47
N GLY A 9 -7.85 -11.66 6.37
CA GLY A 9 -7.98 -10.58 5.40
C GLY A 9 -8.31 -11.11 4.01
N SER A 10 -8.71 -10.19 3.12
CA SER A 10 -9.05 -10.48 1.72
C SER A 10 -8.35 -9.47 0.81
N LEU A 11 -7.04 -9.62 0.63
CA LEU A 11 -6.23 -8.73 -0.22
C LEU A 11 -6.04 -9.34 -1.61
N SER A 12 -5.99 -8.48 -2.63
CA SER A 12 -5.68 -8.83 -4.02
C SER A 12 -4.23 -8.51 -4.39
N ALA A 13 -3.61 -7.54 -3.71
CA ALA A 13 -2.18 -7.25 -3.80
C ALA A 13 -1.65 -6.82 -2.43
N ILE A 14 -0.38 -7.14 -2.16
CA ILE A 14 0.31 -6.83 -0.92
C ILE A 14 1.77 -6.50 -1.23
N SER A 15 2.31 -5.50 -0.55
CA SER A 15 3.72 -5.13 -0.60
C SER A 15 4.26 -4.96 0.82
N ALA A 16 5.43 -5.53 1.06
CA ALA A 16 6.09 -5.55 2.35
C ALA A 16 7.51 -4.98 2.20
N GLY A 17 7.68 -3.73 2.62
CA GLY A 17 8.99 -3.07 2.61
C GLY A 17 9.81 -3.38 3.86
N SER A 18 9.15 -3.57 5.01
CA SER A 18 9.79 -3.97 6.26
C SER A 18 8.80 -4.71 7.15
N ARG A 19 9.27 -5.21 8.30
CA ARG A 19 8.39 -5.82 9.32
C ARG A 19 7.25 -4.89 9.77
N THR A 20 7.48 -3.58 9.75
CA THR A 20 6.51 -2.58 10.21
C THR A 20 5.87 -1.78 9.07
N THR A 21 6.27 -2.06 7.82
CA THR A 21 5.77 -1.40 6.63
C THR A 21 5.23 -2.46 5.68
N VAL A 22 4.00 -2.87 5.94
CA VAL A 22 3.25 -3.79 5.09
C VAL A 22 1.93 -3.13 4.72
N TRP A 23 1.64 -3.14 3.43
CA TRP A 23 0.47 -2.50 2.84
C TRP A 23 -0.17 -3.45 1.85
N GLY A 24 -1.48 -3.32 1.68
CA GLY A 24 -2.21 -4.11 0.70
C GLY A 24 -3.47 -3.42 0.24
N VAL A 25 -4.00 -3.92 -0.87
CA VAL A 25 -5.28 -3.50 -1.42
C VAL A 25 -6.16 -4.73 -1.61
N ASN A 26 -7.47 -4.55 -1.55
CA ASN A 26 -8.43 -5.61 -1.86
C ASN A 26 -9.07 -5.43 -3.25
N ALA A 27 -9.87 -6.42 -3.66
CA ALA A 27 -10.58 -6.38 -4.94
C ALA A 27 -11.60 -5.22 -5.07
N ALA A 28 -12.04 -4.63 -3.96
CA ALA A 28 -12.87 -3.43 -3.93
C ALA A 28 -12.03 -2.13 -3.97
N SER A 29 -10.73 -2.22 -4.26
CA SER A 29 -9.75 -1.13 -4.24
C SER A 29 -9.53 -0.49 -2.86
N ALA A 30 -10.06 -1.07 -1.78
CA ALA A 30 -9.84 -0.55 -0.44
C ALA A 30 -8.41 -0.82 0.00
N ILE A 31 -7.80 0.18 0.65
CA ILE A 31 -6.39 0.17 1.04
C ILE A 31 -6.28 -0.20 2.51
N TYR A 32 -5.30 -1.03 2.83
CA TYR A 32 -5.04 -1.50 4.18
C TYR A 32 -3.56 -1.38 4.52
N ARG A 33 -3.30 -0.95 5.75
CA ARG A 33 -1.98 -0.96 6.36
C ARG A 33 -1.95 -2.02 7.45
N TYR A 34 -0.84 -2.74 7.55
CA TYR A 34 -0.64 -3.71 8.61
C TYR A 34 -0.45 -3.02 9.96
N THR A 35 -1.14 -3.52 10.99
CA THR A 35 -1.11 -2.96 12.35
C THR A 35 0.05 -3.44 13.20
N ASN A 36 0.83 -4.43 12.71
CA ASN A 36 1.80 -5.20 13.49
C ASN A 36 1.16 -6.14 14.53
N TYR A 37 -0.14 -6.42 14.41
CA TYR A 37 -0.84 -7.29 15.33
C TYR A 37 -1.78 -8.26 14.60
N ASP A 38 -1.37 -9.53 14.53
CA ASP A 38 -2.02 -10.58 13.73
C ASP A 38 -3.51 -10.82 14.07
N ALA A 39 -3.94 -10.54 15.31
CA ALA A 39 -5.33 -10.70 15.72
C ALA A 39 -6.25 -9.55 15.27
N ASN A 40 -5.68 -8.38 14.95
CA ASN A 40 -6.37 -7.29 14.27
C ASN A 40 -5.44 -6.68 13.20
N PRO A 41 -5.19 -7.42 12.11
CA PRO A 41 -4.01 -7.21 11.28
C PRO A 41 -4.06 -5.97 10.38
N TRP A 42 -5.26 -5.47 10.05
CA TRP A 42 -5.41 -4.44 9.03
C TRP A 42 -6.17 -3.23 9.57
N ILE A 43 -5.64 -2.04 9.29
CA ILE A 43 -6.38 -0.78 9.40
C ILE A 43 -6.68 -0.26 8.00
N ASN A 44 -7.93 0.16 7.77
CA ASN A 44 -8.31 0.74 6.49
C ASN A 44 -7.79 2.17 6.39
N ILE A 45 -7.15 2.48 5.27
CA ILE A 45 -6.67 3.82 4.94
C ILE A 45 -7.60 4.39 3.86
N PRO A 46 -8.12 5.62 4.02
CA PRO A 46 -8.98 6.24 3.03
C PRO A 46 -8.30 6.34 1.66
N GLY A 47 -9.05 6.08 0.60
CA GLY A 47 -8.59 6.09 -0.80
C GLY A 47 -9.00 4.84 -1.55
N ALA A 48 -8.65 4.78 -2.85
CA ALA A 48 -8.89 3.64 -3.71
C ALA A 48 -7.68 3.38 -4.60
N LEU A 49 -7.08 2.19 -4.49
CA LEU A 49 -5.91 1.76 -5.26
C LEU A 49 -6.09 0.34 -5.79
N SER A 50 -5.53 0.05 -6.96
CA SER A 50 -5.48 -1.27 -7.59
C SER A 50 -4.15 -1.98 -7.36
N ASP A 51 -3.06 -1.24 -7.13
CA ASP A 51 -1.73 -1.77 -6.84
C ASP A 51 -0.98 -0.86 -5.87
N ILE A 52 -0.09 -1.43 -5.06
CA ILE A 52 0.60 -0.70 -4.00
C ILE A 52 2.02 -1.22 -3.79
N GLY A 53 2.97 -0.30 -3.66
CA GLY A 53 4.36 -0.55 -3.36
C GLY A 53 4.78 0.13 -2.07
N ALA A 54 5.46 -0.60 -1.19
CA ALA A 54 5.93 -0.10 0.10
C ALA A 54 7.42 -0.40 0.28
N ALA A 55 8.19 0.64 0.62
CA ALA A 55 9.61 0.56 0.89
C ALA A 55 9.91 0.42 2.38
N ALA A 56 11.12 -0.08 2.71
CA ALA A 56 11.57 -0.23 4.09
C ALA A 56 11.67 1.08 4.88
N ASP A 57 11.88 2.20 4.18
CA ASP A 57 12.00 3.54 4.77
C ASP A 57 10.65 4.21 5.08
N GLY A 58 9.53 3.48 4.88
CA GLY A 58 8.18 3.98 5.07
C GLY A 58 7.59 4.69 3.85
N THR A 59 8.32 4.78 2.75
CA THR A 59 7.80 5.31 1.48
C THR A 59 6.73 4.36 0.93
N VAL A 60 5.58 4.91 0.56
CA VAL A 60 4.47 4.13 -0.03
C VAL A 60 3.93 4.85 -1.24
N TRP A 61 3.77 4.10 -2.32
CA TRP A 61 3.18 4.55 -3.57
C TRP A 61 2.12 3.57 -4.02
N GLY A 62 1.15 4.08 -4.78
CA GLY A 62 0.09 3.26 -5.32
C GLY A 62 -0.44 3.81 -6.63
N VAL A 63 -1.11 2.95 -7.37
CA VAL A 63 -1.89 3.35 -8.55
C VAL A 63 -3.33 2.91 -8.37
N ASN A 64 -4.26 3.63 -8.98
CA ASN A 64 -5.67 3.27 -8.97
C ASN A 64 -6.11 2.59 -10.28
N SER A 65 -7.37 2.13 -10.33
CA SER A 65 -7.95 1.50 -11.52
C SER A 65 -8.06 2.43 -12.74
N GLY A 66 -7.91 3.74 -12.55
CA GLY A 66 -7.81 4.74 -13.61
C GLY A 66 -6.36 5.02 -14.04
N ASN A 67 -5.41 4.19 -13.61
CA ASN A 67 -3.96 4.32 -13.83
C ASN A 67 -3.33 5.57 -13.22
N GLN A 68 -4.03 6.30 -12.33
CA GLN A 68 -3.51 7.50 -11.70
C GLN A 68 -2.53 7.11 -10.59
N ILE A 69 -1.45 7.87 -10.47
CA ILE A 69 -0.36 7.60 -9.52
C ILE A 69 -0.57 8.42 -8.25
N TYR A 70 -0.36 7.79 -7.09
CA TYR A 70 -0.46 8.42 -5.79
C TYR A 70 0.75 8.09 -4.92
N ARG A 71 1.23 9.11 -4.20
CA ARG A 71 2.22 8.96 -3.13
C ARG A 71 1.54 9.16 -1.78
N TYR A 72 1.84 8.28 -0.84
CA TYR A 72 1.40 8.44 0.54
C TYR A 72 2.12 9.63 1.21
N ALA A 73 1.38 10.56 1.79
CA ALA A 73 1.90 11.73 2.50
C ALA A 73 1.84 11.62 4.03
N GLY A 74 1.24 10.54 4.55
CA GLY A 74 1.12 10.28 5.98
C GLY A 74 -0.22 10.70 6.58
N ASP A 75 -0.44 10.24 7.81
CA ASP A 75 -1.70 10.38 8.56
C ASP A 75 -1.83 11.74 9.29
N GLN A 76 -1.15 12.79 8.83
CA GLN A 76 -1.08 14.10 9.51
C GLN A 76 -2.38 14.93 9.39
N GLY A 77 -3.54 14.30 9.62
CA GLY A 77 -4.84 14.96 9.75
C GLY A 77 -5.50 15.36 8.43
N ALA A 78 -4.92 15.00 7.28
CA ALA A 78 -5.55 15.25 5.99
C ALA A 78 -6.73 14.28 5.77
N SER A 79 -7.86 14.79 5.29
CA SER A 79 -9.00 13.96 4.85
C SER A 79 -8.63 12.99 3.72
N ASN A 80 -7.54 13.29 3.00
CA ASN A 80 -6.94 12.43 1.99
C ASN A 80 -5.42 12.31 2.26
N PRO A 81 -4.92 11.12 2.66
CA PRO A 81 -3.49 10.93 2.92
C PRO A 81 -2.66 10.70 1.64
N TRP A 82 -3.27 10.84 0.46
CA TRP A 82 -2.63 10.59 -0.85
C TRP A 82 -2.42 11.87 -1.65
N VAL A 83 -1.21 12.03 -2.16
CA VAL A 83 -0.84 13.10 -3.09
C VAL A 83 -0.81 12.52 -4.50
N GLY A 84 -1.65 13.06 -5.39
CA GLY A 84 -1.66 12.68 -6.81
C GLY A 84 -0.41 13.16 -7.53
N ILE A 85 0.14 12.31 -8.39
CA ILE A 85 1.33 12.57 -9.18
C ILE A 85 0.95 12.42 -10.66
N ASN A 86 1.37 13.39 -11.48
CA ASN A 86 1.11 13.34 -12.92
C ASN A 86 1.80 12.12 -13.55
N GLY A 87 1.04 11.36 -14.32
CA GLY A 87 1.51 10.15 -14.99
C GLY A 87 0.42 9.10 -15.06
N SER A 88 0.72 7.99 -15.71
CA SER A 88 -0.16 6.85 -15.86
C SER A 88 0.63 5.56 -15.71
N LEU A 89 0.28 4.71 -14.75
CA LEU A 89 0.90 3.42 -14.49
C LEU A 89 -0.18 2.41 -14.07
N VAL A 90 0.03 1.14 -14.43
CA VAL A 90 -0.84 0.01 -14.06
C VAL A 90 -0.26 -0.77 -12.88
N ARG A 91 1.06 -0.71 -12.69
CA ARG A 91 1.76 -1.32 -11.56
C ARG A 91 2.79 -0.37 -10.97
N ILE A 92 3.04 -0.49 -9.66
CA ILE A 92 4.04 0.35 -8.97
C ILE A 92 4.71 -0.40 -7.82
N ASP A 93 6.02 -0.22 -7.69
CA ASP A 93 6.80 -0.70 -6.58
C ASP A 93 7.75 0.39 -6.05
N ALA A 94 7.93 0.43 -4.73
CA ALA A 94 8.73 1.43 -4.05
C ALA A 94 9.92 0.76 -3.37
N GLY A 95 11.14 1.03 -3.86
CA GLY A 95 12.38 0.58 -3.23
C GLY A 95 12.90 1.55 -2.17
N SER A 96 12.71 2.85 -2.37
CA SER A 96 13.02 3.92 -1.42
C SER A 96 12.34 5.22 -1.81
N ARG A 97 12.50 6.28 -1.00
CA ARG A 97 12.02 7.63 -1.33
C ARG A 97 12.52 8.16 -2.69
N THR A 98 13.70 7.75 -3.13
CA THR A 98 14.33 8.20 -4.39
C THR A 98 14.24 7.15 -5.50
N ASN A 99 13.71 5.96 -5.22
CA ASN A 99 13.71 4.84 -6.14
C ASN A 99 12.32 4.20 -6.20
N VAL A 100 11.54 4.60 -7.20
CA VAL A 100 10.17 4.15 -7.44
C VAL A 100 10.06 3.73 -8.90
N TRP A 101 9.53 2.54 -9.15
CA TRP A 101 9.42 1.95 -10.48
C TRP A 101 7.99 1.51 -10.74
N GLY A 102 7.59 1.51 -12.01
CA GLY A 102 6.27 1.04 -12.41
C GLY A 102 6.18 0.88 -13.92
N VAL A 103 5.12 0.20 -14.36
CA VAL A 103 4.79 -0.02 -15.79
C VAL A 103 3.37 0.39 -16.09
#